data_AF-A0A177DLW0-F1
#
_entry.id   AF-A0A177DLW0-F1
#
_cell.length_a   1.000
_cell.length_b   1.000
_cell.length_c   1.000
_cell.angle_alpha   90.00
_cell.angle_beta   90.00
_cell.angle_gamma   90.00
#
_symmetry.space_group_name_H-M   'P 1'
#
loop_
_entity.id
_entity.type
_entity.pdbx_description
1 polymer ?
#
loop_
_entity_poly.entity_id
_entity_poly.type
_entity_poly.pdbx_seq_one_letter_code
_entity_poly.pdbx_strand_id
1 'polypeptide(L)'
;MSTLLAGKPLLGPLVGLNLWTFGIEFLLYKRRIPALAQYNVTFDPETVKKQKEEKLPGFVKWPADNFNNLLEQPTQFYAVLLGLSFLDIKDRSTIGVAWAYVGLRMLHSIIHVSTNNPSIRFPVWLASSFALFGLTTQAAWMLFF
;
A
#
# COMPACT_ATOMS: atom_id res chain seq x y z
N MET A 1 9.04 -21.70 9.66
CA MET A 1 7.78 -20.98 9.36
C MET A 1 6.85 -21.19 10.55
N SER A 2 6.18 -20.15 11.07
CA SER A 2 5.29 -20.32 12.22
C SER A 2 4.14 -21.27 11.88
N THR A 3 3.64 -22.02 12.86
CA THR A 3 2.49 -22.93 12.69
C THR A 3 1.27 -22.20 12.14
N LEU A 4 1.08 -20.94 12.51
CA LEU A 4 0.03 -20.07 11.99
C LEU A 4 0.17 -19.76 10.50
N LEU A 5 1.39 -19.51 10.00
CA LEU A 5 1.62 -19.29 8.57
C LEU A 5 1.52 -20.59 7.76
N ALA A 6 1.80 -21.74 8.37
CA ALA A 6 1.55 -23.04 7.74
C ALA A 6 0.04 -23.33 7.64
N GLY A 7 -0.75 -22.94 8.64
CA GLY A 7 -2.19 -23.16 8.68
C GLY A 7 -3.03 -22.11 7.94
N LYS A 8 -2.57 -20.87 7.83
CA LYS A 8 -3.25 -19.73 7.18
C LYS A 8 -2.22 -18.89 6.38
N PRO A 9 -1.73 -19.39 5.23
CA PRO A 9 -0.60 -18.80 4.51
C PRO A 9 -0.87 -17.40 3.95
N LEU A 10 -2.14 -17.04 3.72
CA LEU A 10 -2.54 -15.71 3.26
C LEU A 10 -2.35 -14.61 4.32
N LEU A 11 -2.19 -14.96 5.60
CA LEU A 11 -1.85 -13.98 6.64
C LEU A 11 -0.46 -13.37 6.44
N GLY A 12 0.45 -14.08 5.77
CA GLY A 12 1.80 -13.59 5.45
C GLY A 12 1.76 -12.33 4.56
N PRO A 13 1.19 -12.41 3.34
CA PRO A 13 1.00 -11.23 2.48
C PRO A 13 0.22 -10.09 3.16
N LEU A 14 -0.81 -10.41 3.96
CA LEU A 14 -1.60 -9.42 4.70
C LEU A 14 -0.72 -8.61 5.66
N VAL A 15 0.04 -9.29 6.53
CA VAL A 15 0.93 -8.63 7.48
C VAL A 15 2.07 -7.93 6.75
N GLY A 16 2.60 -8.55 5.69
CA GLY A 16 3.69 -8.00 4.88
C GLY A 16 3.36 -6.64 4.28
N LEU A 17 2.18 -6.48 3.68
CA LEU A 17 1.77 -5.18 3.14
C LEU A 17 1.50 -4.16 4.24
N ASN A 18 0.93 -4.58 5.38
CA ASN A 18 0.66 -3.66 6.48
C ASN A 18 1.96 -3.12 7.11
N LEU A 19 2.98 -3.98 7.26
CA LEU A 19 4.32 -3.56 7.68
C LEU A 19 4.94 -2.58 6.67
N TRP A 20 4.73 -2.81 5.37
CA TRP A 20 5.19 -1.87 4.35
C TRP A 20 4.50 -0.51 4.45
N THR A 21 3.19 -0.48 4.72
CA THR A 21 2.43 0.75 4.96
C THR A 21 3.01 1.56 6.13
N PHE A 22 3.34 0.91 7.25
CA PHE A 22 4.05 1.57 8.36
C PHE A 22 5.44 2.06 7.95
N GLY A 23 6.16 1.33 7.09
CA GLY A 23 7.43 1.77 6.55
C GLY A 23 7.32 3.07 5.74
N ILE A 24 6.27 3.21 4.93
CA ILE A 24 5.97 4.45 4.19
C ILE A 24 5.51 5.57 5.12
N GLU A 25 4.71 5.28 6.14
CA GLU A 25 4.32 6.24 7.17
C GLU A 25 5.53 6.80 7.93
N PHE A 26 6.45 5.93 8.31
CA PHE A 26 7.71 6.35 8.92
C PHE A 26 8.51 7.26 7.98
N LEU A 27 8.61 6.90 6.69
CA LEU A 27 9.29 7.71 5.68
C LEU A 27 8.64 9.10 5.50
N LEU A 28 7.32 9.14 5.50
CA LEU A 28 6.52 10.36 5.49
C LEU A 28 6.94 11.30 6.62
N TYR A 29 6.88 10.84 7.87
CA TYR A 29 7.20 11.69 9.01
C TYR A 29 8.68 12.06 9.06
N LYS A 30 9.57 11.13 8.71
CA LYS A 30 11.01 11.38 8.62
C LYS A 30 11.36 12.52 7.68
N ARG A 31 10.70 12.62 6.52
CA ARG A 31 10.94 13.70 5.55
C ARG A 31 10.17 14.97 5.88
N ARG A 32 8.93 14.84 6.35
CA ARG A 32 8.02 15.97 6.55
C ARG A 32 8.35 16.79 7.80
N ILE A 33 8.60 16.16 8.95
CA ILE A 33 8.75 16.88 10.22
C ILE A 33 9.90 17.91 10.16
N PRO A 34 11.13 17.56 9.69
CA PRO A 34 12.21 18.54 9.56
C PRO A 34 11.87 19.65 8.55
N ALA A 35 11.21 19.30 7.45
CA ALA A 35 10.87 20.24 6.39
C ALA A 35 9.82 21.28 6.84
N LEU A 36 8.89 20.93 7.72
CA LEU A 36 7.91 21.90 8.22
C LEU A 36 8.59 23.08 8.93
N ALA A 37 9.63 22.81 9.72
CA ALA A 37 10.45 23.84 10.35
C ALA A 37 11.31 24.57 9.32
N GLN A 38 12.03 23.84 8.46
CA GLN A 38 12.93 24.42 7.45
C GLN A 38 12.22 25.41 6.50
N TYR A 39 10.98 25.11 6.12
CA TYR A 39 10.20 25.92 5.18
C TYR A 39 9.22 26.88 5.89
N ASN A 40 9.31 27.04 7.22
CA ASN A 40 8.45 27.93 8.01
C ASN A 40 6.95 27.72 7.72
N VAL A 41 6.51 26.46 7.76
CA VAL A 41 5.09 26.11 7.62
C VAL A 41 4.40 26.29 8.97
N THR A 42 3.35 27.11 9.01
CA THR A 42 2.56 27.33 10.23
C THR A 42 1.48 26.25 10.38
N PHE A 43 1.08 25.96 11.62
CA PHE A 43 0.03 24.98 11.94
C PHE A 43 -1.37 25.60 12.05
N ASP A 44 -1.58 26.74 11.41
CA ASP A 44 -2.89 27.36 11.29
C ASP A 44 -3.81 26.48 10.41
N PRO A 45 -4.95 25.98 10.93
CA PRO A 45 -5.86 25.10 10.21
C PRO A 45 -6.34 25.66 8.86
N GLU A 46 -6.48 26.99 8.74
CA GLU A 46 -6.99 27.63 7.52
C GLU A 46 -5.94 27.66 6.40
N THR A 47 -4.65 27.76 6.74
CA THR A 47 -3.59 28.01 5.76
C THR A 47 -2.61 26.85 5.59
N VAL A 48 -2.51 25.92 6.56
CA VAL A 48 -1.49 24.86 6.60
C VAL A 48 -1.51 23.96 5.35
N LYS A 49 -2.69 23.66 4.80
CA LYS A 49 -2.82 22.82 3.59
C LYS A 49 -2.19 23.50 2.38
N LYS A 50 -2.52 24.77 2.16
CA LYS A 50 -1.98 25.58 1.06
C LYS A 50 -0.47 25.78 1.22
N GLN A 51 -0.02 26.11 2.43
CA GLN A 51 1.41 26.28 2.71
C GLN A 51 2.23 25.02 2.44
N LYS A 52 1.71 23.83 2.81
CA LYS A 52 2.40 22.56 2.49
C LYS A 52 2.54 22.36 0.99
N GLU A 53 1.53 22.73 0.20
CA GLU A 53 1.57 22.55 -1.25
C GLU A 53 2.58 23.48 -1.92
N GLU A 54 2.57 24.76 -1.52
CA GLU A 54 3.40 25.82 -2.11
C GLU A 54 4.85 25.78 -1.64
N LYS A 55 5.10 25.46 -0.37
CA LYS A 55 6.44 25.59 0.24
C LYS A 55 7.24 24.30 0.24
N LEU A 56 6.61 23.12 0.31
CA LEU A 56 7.35 21.87 0.44
C LEU A 56 7.77 21.30 -0.93
N PRO A 57 9.02 20.83 -1.06
CA PRO A 57 9.48 20.21 -2.30
C PRO A 57 8.77 18.87 -2.52
N GLY A 58 8.64 18.46 -3.79
CA GLY A 58 7.95 17.23 -4.18
C GLY A 58 8.39 15.99 -3.41
N PHE A 59 9.70 15.79 -3.24
CA PHE A 59 10.27 14.64 -2.52
C PHE A 59 9.81 14.51 -1.05
N VAL A 60 9.40 15.62 -0.42
CA VAL A 60 8.82 15.66 0.94
C VAL A 60 7.31 15.38 0.90
N LYS A 61 6.63 15.77 -0.18
CA LYS A 61 5.20 15.56 -0.38
C LYS A 61 4.86 14.11 -0.76
N TRP A 62 5.64 13.50 -1.66
CA TRP A 62 5.31 12.20 -2.27
C TRP A 62 5.07 11.03 -1.31
N PRO A 63 5.80 10.85 -0.19
CA PRO A 63 5.47 9.79 0.76
C PRO A 63 4.06 9.90 1.33
N ALA A 64 3.50 11.10 1.43
CA ALA A 64 2.14 11.30 1.93
C ALA A 64 1.10 10.85 0.93
N ASP A 65 1.30 11.23 -0.33
CA ASP A 65 0.45 10.82 -1.44
C ASP A 65 0.51 9.30 -1.61
N ASN A 66 1.71 8.72 -1.46
CA ASN A 66 1.88 7.27 -1.47
C ASN A 66 1.23 6.57 -0.27
N PHE A 67 1.36 7.11 0.94
CA PHE A 67 0.71 6.57 2.14
C PHE A 67 -0.81 6.56 1.96
N ASN A 68 -1.40 7.66 1.50
CA ASN A 68 -2.84 7.71 1.19
C ASN A 68 -3.22 6.67 0.13
N ASN A 69 -2.44 6.52 -0.94
CA ASN A 69 -2.71 5.50 -1.95
C ASN A 69 -2.60 4.07 -1.39
N LEU A 70 -1.75 3.82 -0.39
CA LEU A 70 -1.67 2.55 0.33
C LEU A 70 -2.87 2.30 1.26
N LEU A 71 -3.65 3.31 1.59
CA LEU A 71 -4.89 3.19 2.38
C LEU A 71 -6.16 3.15 1.53
N GLU A 72 -6.08 3.44 0.24
CA GLU A 72 -7.22 3.37 -0.69
C GLU A 72 -7.48 1.93 -1.16
N GLN A 73 -6.73 1.45 -2.16
CA GLN A 73 -6.96 0.15 -2.76
C GLN A 73 -6.54 -1.03 -1.85
N PRO A 74 -5.40 -0.99 -1.12
CA PRO A 74 -5.01 -2.09 -0.25
C PRO A 74 -5.97 -2.41 0.89
N THR A 75 -6.83 -1.46 1.28
CA THR A 75 -7.89 -1.74 2.27
C THR A 75 -8.83 -2.84 1.78
N GLN A 76 -9.11 -2.88 0.46
CA GLN A 76 -9.87 -3.98 -0.14
C GLN A 76 -9.08 -5.29 -0.12
N PHE A 77 -7.78 -5.25 -0.40
CA PHE A 77 -6.89 -6.42 -0.33
C PHE A 77 -6.92 -7.08 1.06
N TYR A 78 -6.85 -6.30 2.14
CA TYR A 78 -6.93 -6.85 3.49
C TYR A 78 -8.24 -7.58 3.74
N ALA A 79 -9.38 -7.00 3.33
CA ALA A 79 -10.69 -7.62 3.47
C ALA A 79 -10.78 -8.94 2.68
N VAL A 80 -10.32 -8.95 1.43
CA VAL A 80 -10.32 -10.13 0.55
C VAL A 80 -9.44 -11.24 1.11
N LEU A 81 -8.23 -10.93 1.59
CA LEU A 81 -7.34 -11.94 2.17
C LEU A 81 -7.88 -12.53 3.46
N LEU A 82 -8.54 -11.73 4.30
CA LEU A 82 -9.21 -12.24 5.49
C LEU A 82 -10.36 -13.17 5.10
N GLY A 83 -11.19 -12.79 4.13
CA GLY A 83 -12.26 -13.63 3.59
C GLY A 83 -11.75 -14.97 3.05
N LEU A 84 -10.75 -14.93 2.18
CA LEU A 84 -10.10 -16.14 1.65
C LEU A 84 -9.46 -17.00 2.76
N SER A 85 -8.89 -16.37 3.79
CA SER A 85 -8.35 -17.08 4.94
C SER A 85 -9.45 -17.76 5.77
N PHE A 86 -10.63 -17.14 5.92
CA PHE A 86 -11.78 -17.76 6.58
C PHE A 86 -12.36 -18.94 5.80
N LEU A 87 -12.36 -18.86 4.46
CA LEU A 87 -12.70 -19.96 3.56
C LEU A 87 -11.63 -21.07 3.49
N ASP A 88 -10.57 -20.96 4.30
CA ASP A 88 -9.46 -21.92 4.40
C ASP A 88 -8.70 -22.17 3.09
N ILE A 89 -8.67 -21.16 2.20
CA ILE A 89 -7.94 -21.22 0.93
C ILE A 89 -6.42 -21.22 1.17
N LYS A 90 -5.76 -22.24 0.61
CA LYS A 90 -4.31 -22.52 0.80
C LYS A 90 -3.58 -22.91 -0.48
N ASP A 91 -4.25 -22.79 -1.64
CA ASP A 91 -3.63 -23.18 -2.90
C ASP A 91 -2.45 -22.26 -3.26
N ARG A 92 -1.44 -22.84 -3.91
CA ARG A 92 -0.19 -22.12 -4.21
C ARG A 92 -0.41 -20.93 -5.14
N SER A 93 -1.39 -21.00 -6.04
CA SER A 93 -1.70 -19.92 -6.99
C SER A 93 -2.23 -18.68 -6.28
N THR A 94 -3.24 -18.80 -5.42
CA THR A 94 -3.80 -17.69 -4.65
C THR A 94 -2.74 -17.05 -3.76
N ILE A 95 -1.92 -17.86 -3.08
CA ILE A 95 -0.80 -17.38 -2.27
C ILE A 95 0.22 -16.62 -3.14
N GLY A 96 0.55 -17.14 -4.32
CA GLY A 96 1.45 -16.50 -5.27
C GLY A 96 0.94 -15.14 -5.74
N VAL A 97 -0.34 -15.04 -6.10
CA VAL A 97 -0.98 -13.78 -6.51
C VAL A 97 -1.02 -12.77 -5.37
N ALA A 98 -1.28 -13.22 -4.13
CA ALA A 98 -1.25 -12.35 -2.96
C ALA A 98 0.15 -11.74 -2.72
N TRP A 99 1.22 -12.54 -2.84
CA TRP A 99 2.58 -12.02 -2.76
C TRP A 99 2.96 -11.13 -3.95
N ALA A 100 2.50 -11.46 -5.16
CA ALA A 100 2.70 -10.61 -6.33
C ALA A 100 2.06 -9.23 -6.12
N TYR A 101 0.85 -9.17 -5.55
CA TYR A 101 0.22 -7.92 -5.16
C TYR A 101 1.12 -7.11 -4.21
N VAL A 102 1.59 -7.72 -3.11
CA VAL A 102 2.48 -7.06 -2.13
C VAL A 102 3.73 -6.51 -2.83
N GLY A 103 4.41 -7.32 -3.63
CA GLY A 103 5.62 -6.91 -4.36
C GLY A 103 5.37 -5.74 -5.33
N LEU A 104 4.27 -5.77 -6.08
CA LEU A 104 3.88 -4.69 -6.98
C LEU A 104 3.58 -3.40 -6.20
N ARG A 105 2.92 -3.49 -5.04
CA ARG A 105 2.65 -2.32 -4.18
C ARG A 105 3.93 -1.73 -3.58
N MET A 106 4.89 -2.58 -3.21
CA MET A 106 6.21 -2.12 -2.76
C MET A 106 6.96 -1.40 -3.89
N LEU A 107 7.02 -2.00 -5.09
CA LEU A 107 7.65 -1.40 -6.26
C LEU A 107 7.00 -0.06 -6.64
N HIS A 108 5.66 -0.01 -6.71
CA HIS A 108 4.92 1.23 -6.95
C HIS A 108 5.29 2.30 -5.93
N SER A 109 5.35 1.95 -4.65
CA SER A 109 5.69 2.87 -3.57
C SER A 109 7.10 3.41 -3.71
N ILE A 110 8.08 2.54 -4.01
CA ILE A 110 9.46 2.94 -4.24
C ILE A 110 9.55 3.96 -5.38
N ILE A 111 8.89 3.70 -6.52
CA ILE A 111 8.88 4.64 -7.66
C ILE A 111 8.23 5.96 -7.23
N HIS A 112 7.08 5.91 -6.56
CA HIS A 112 6.31 7.07 -6.15
C HIS A 112 7.12 7.99 -5.20
N VAL A 113 7.80 7.42 -4.20
CA VAL A 113 8.54 8.21 -3.19
C VAL A 113 9.96 8.57 -3.61
N SER A 114 10.45 8.10 -4.76
CA SER A 114 11.80 8.38 -5.27
C SER A 114 11.82 9.32 -6.47
N THR A 115 11.19 8.95 -7.57
CA THR A 115 11.19 9.74 -8.83
C THR A 115 9.81 10.29 -9.16
N ASN A 116 8.77 9.70 -8.59
CA ASN A 116 7.36 9.96 -8.87
C ASN A 116 7.01 10.02 -10.37
N ASN A 117 7.71 9.23 -11.20
CA ASN A 117 7.44 9.21 -12.65
C ASN A 117 6.10 8.51 -12.93
N PRO A 118 5.06 9.24 -13.40
CA PRO A 118 3.72 8.68 -13.64
C PRO A 118 3.71 7.57 -14.69
N SER A 119 4.53 7.71 -15.75
CA SER A 119 4.59 6.75 -16.86
C SER A 119 5.11 5.37 -16.43
N ILE A 120 5.84 5.30 -15.32
CA ILE A 120 6.34 4.03 -14.76
C ILE A 120 5.44 3.54 -13.63
N ARG A 121 5.04 4.43 -12.71
CA ARG A 121 4.24 4.01 -11.54
C ARG A 121 2.82 3.60 -11.93
N PHE A 122 2.20 4.21 -12.94
CA PHE A 122 0.83 3.89 -13.33
C PHE A 122 0.67 2.44 -13.83
N PRO A 123 1.49 1.92 -14.76
CA PRO A 123 1.43 0.51 -15.14
C PRO A 123 1.64 -0.47 -13.97
N VAL A 124 2.55 -0.15 -13.03
CA VAL A 124 2.79 -1.00 -11.85
C VAL A 124 1.56 -1.00 -10.93
N TRP A 125 0.95 0.17 -10.71
CA TRP A 125 -0.31 0.28 -9.98
C TRP A 125 -1.42 -0.53 -10.67
N LEU A 126 -1.56 -0.42 -11.99
CA LEU A 126 -2.57 -1.14 -12.76
C LEU A 126 -2.38 -2.66 -12.70
N ALA A 127 -1.14 -3.13 -12.81
CA ALA A 127 -0.81 -4.55 -12.63
C ALA A 127 -1.20 -5.05 -11.23
N SER A 128 -0.96 -4.23 -10.19
CA SER A 128 -1.42 -4.57 -8.82
C SER A 128 -2.95 -4.63 -8.73
N SER A 129 -3.67 -3.75 -9.43
CA SER A 129 -5.13 -3.79 -9.51
C SER A 129 -5.64 -5.11 -10.10
N PHE A 130 -5.00 -5.63 -11.14
CA PHE A 130 -5.37 -6.93 -11.72
C PHE A 130 -5.10 -8.11 -10.78
N ALA A 131 -3.99 -8.08 -10.03
CA ALA A 131 -3.71 -9.10 -9.02
C ALA A 131 -4.79 -9.09 -7.93
N LEU A 132 -5.19 -7.91 -7.44
CA LEU A 132 -6.30 -7.80 -6.48
C LEU A 132 -7.63 -8.26 -7.08
N PHE A 133 -7.94 -7.87 -8.31
CA PHE A 133 -9.13 -8.34 -9.01
C PHE A 133 -9.17 -9.86 -9.07
N GLY A 134 -8.06 -10.52 -9.40
CA GLY A 134 -7.94 -11.98 -9.40
C GLY A 134 -8.24 -12.63 -8.04
N LEU A 135 -7.71 -12.04 -6.96
CA LEU A 135 -7.99 -12.51 -5.59
C LEU A 135 -9.47 -12.33 -5.23
N THR A 136 -10.07 -11.20 -5.61
CA THR A 136 -11.49 -10.93 -5.38
C THR A 136 -12.36 -11.91 -6.17
N THR A 137 -12.01 -12.21 -7.42
CA THR A 137 -12.74 -13.21 -8.22
C THR A 137 -12.62 -14.61 -7.61
N GLN A 138 -11.46 -14.98 -7.07
CA GLN A 138 -11.28 -16.24 -6.36
C GLN A 138 -12.17 -16.29 -5.10
N ALA A 139 -12.24 -15.20 -4.34
CA ALA A 139 -13.09 -15.12 -3.16
C ALA A 139 -14.57 -15.24 -3.51
N ALA A 140 -15.02 -14.55 -4.57
CA ALA A 140 -16.38 -14.64 -5.07
C ALA A 140 -16.71 -16.06 -5.57
N TRP A 141 -15.79 -16.68 -6.30
CA TRP A 141 -15.95 -18.05 -6.78
C TRP A 141 -16.18 -19.02 -5.62
N MET A 142 -15.28 -19.02 -4.64
CA MET A 142 -15.32 -19.94 -3.49
C MET A 142 -16.51 -19.70 -2.54
N LEU A 143 -17.12 -18.52 -2.59
CA LEU A 143 -18.25 -18.18 -1.72
C LEU A 143 -19.60 -18.49 -2.37
N PHE A 144 -19.72 -18.32 -3.68
CA PHE A 144 -21.01 -18.36 -4.38
C PHE A 144 -21.19 -19.57 -5.31
N PHE A 145 -20.13 -20.32 -5.59
CA PHE A 145 -20.13 -21.48 -6.49
C PHE A 145 -19.39 -22.66 -5.86
#